data_AF-A0A1G6EJ11-F1
#
_entry.id   AF-A0A1G6EJ11-F1
#
_cell.length_a   1.000
_cell.length_b   1.000
_cell.length_c   1.000
_cell.angle_alpha   90.00
_cell.angle_beta   90.00
_cell.angle_gamma   90.00
#
_symmetry.space_group_name_H-M   'P 1'
#
loop_
_entity.id
_entity.type
_entity.pdbx_description
1 polymer ?
#
loop_
_entity_poly.entity_id
_entity_poly.type
_entity_poly.pdbx_seq_one_letter_code
_entity_poly.pdbx_strand_id
1 'polypeptide(L)'
;MANVIRIKRRVSGAAGAPAALKSAELAHNEVDDTLYVGKGDDGGGNATSVVPLAGKGAFVDRSSAQTVGGKKTFSSVPAAGEDASADAELIRKSQFDAGLATKSAASHGHAIAEITSLQTALDAKAPLVSPALTGTPTAPTAAGGANSTQIATTAFVAAAVGALIDAAPGALDTLAELAAALGDDPDFAATVTNGLAGKLAITSNLADLGNVAAARDNLGLGSMATQAADNVAITGGSVVGLMLDGGTF
;
A
#
# COMPACT_ATOMS: atom_id res chain seq x y z
N MET A 1 -2.65 87.51 47.11
CA MET A 1 -1.44 87.11 47.88
C MET A 1 -1.10 85.68 47.48
N ALA A 2 0.09 85.42 46.96
CA ALA A 2 0.50 84.05 46.66
C ALA A 2 0.96 83.38 47.96
N ASN A 3 0.28 82.32 48.37
CA ASN A 3 0.74 81.51 49.50
C ASN A 3 1.94 80.68 49.03
N VAL A 4 3.10 80.89 49.67
CA VAL A 4 4.30 80.11 49.40
C VAL A 4 4.34 78.92 50.35
N ILE A 5 4.14 77.71 49.81
CA ILE A 5 4.35 76.47 50.56
C ILE A 5 5.83 76.13 50.49
N ARG A 6 6.48 76.03 51.66
CA ARG A 6 7.88 75.59 51.77
C ARG A 6 7.90 74.11 52.09
N ILE A 7 8.64 73.36 51.31
CA ILE A 7 8.87 71.93 51.54
C ILE A 7 10.33 71.70 51.94
N LYS A 8 10.57 70.71 52.80
CA LYS A 8 11.92 70.23 53.05
C LYS A 8 12.43 69.53 51.79
N ARG A 9 13.71 69.70 51.46
CA ARG A 9 14.36 69.10 50.29
C ARG A 9 15.61 68.37 50.72
N ARG A 10 15.77 67.12 50.30
CA ARG A 10 17.01 66.34 50.45
C ARG A 10 17.54 66.03 49.05
N VAL A 11 18.76 66.50 48.76
CA VAL A 11 19.42 66.33 47.45
C VAL A 11 20.41 65.15 47.44
N SER A 12 20.95 64.78 48.62
CA SER A 12 21.93 63.71 48.79
C SER A 12 21.75 62.99 50.14
N GLY A 13 22.26 61.76 50.26
CA GLY A 13 22.21 60.97 51.50
C GLY A 13 21.41 59.67 51.33
N ALA A 14 20.79 59.19 52.41
CA ALA A 14 20.00 57.96 52.39
C ALA A 14 18.64 58.13 51.68
N ALA A 15 18.27 57.14 50.88
CA ALA A 15 16.91 56.93 50.42
C ALA A 15 15.97 56.61 51.60
N GLY A 16 14.69 56.91 51.46
CA GLY A 16 13.66 56.70 52.46
C GLY A 16 13.16 57.97 53.14
N ALA A 17 12.19 57.77 54.05
CA ALA A 17 11.53 58.84 54.78
C ALA A 17 12.51 59.68 55.63
N PRO A 18 12.29 61.00 55.74
CA PRO A 18 12.96 61.83 56.74
C PRO A 18 12.74 61.31 58.17
N ALA A 19 13.74 61.46 59.04
CA ALA A 19 13.68 60.96 60.41
C ALA A 19 12.56 61.59 61.26
N ALA A 20 12.17 62.82 60.95
CA ALA A 20 11.03 63.49 61.58
C ALA A 20 10.50 64.60 60.66
N LEU A 21 9.18 64.75 60.67
CA LEU A 21 8.46 65.89 60.10
C LEU A 21 7.48 66.43 61.14
N LYS A 22 7.11 67.69 61.03
CA LYS A 22 5.94 68.21 61.75
C LYS A 22 4.66 67.64 61.14
N SER A 23 3.57 67.65 61.91
CA SER A 23 2.26 67.26 61.38
C SER A 23 1.93 68.10 60.14
N ALA A 24 1.49 67.45 59.06
CA ALA A 24 1.22 68.04 57.73
C ALA A 24 2.42 68.67 57.00
N GLU A 25 3.65 68.57 57.52
CA GLU A 25 4.84 69.05 56.83
C GLU A 25 5.21 68.13 55.65
N LEU A 26 5.62 68.73 54.54
CA LEU A 26 6.03 68.04 53.31
C LEU A 26 7.55 68.03 53.16
N ALA A 27 8.07 66.91 52.65
CA ALA A 27 9.49 66.76 52.35
C ALA A 27 9.73 65.96 51.08
N HIS A 28 10.47 66.52 50.13
CA HIS A 28 10.91 65.82 48.93
C HIS A 28 12.33 65.27 49.10
N ASN A 29 12.50 63.99 48.82
CA ASN A 29 13.80 63.33 48.72
C ASN A 29 14.11 63.03 47.25
N GLU A 30 15.15 63.68 46.73
CA GLU A 30 15.58 63.52 45.33
C GLU A 30 16.45 62.26 45.12
N VAL A 31 16.86 61.60 46.21
CA VAL A 31 17.63 60.34 46.11
C VAL A 31 16.74 59.19 45.62
N ASP A 32 15.45 59.20 45.96
CA ASP A 32 14.46 58.19 45.59
C ASP A 32 13.23 58.78 44.87
N ASP A 33 13.31 60.05 44.47
CA ASP A 33 12.23 60.84 43.84
C ASP A 33 10.88 60.73 44.57
N THR A 34 10.90 60.69 45.91
CA THR A 34 9.69 60.49 46.72
C THR A 34 9.33 61.76 47.50
N LEU A 35 8.05 62.13 47.49
CA LEU A 35 7.48 63.17 48.34
C LEU A 35 6.87 62.50 49.57
N TYR A 36 7.26 62.95 50.75
CA TYR A 36 6.77 62.48 52.04
C TYR A 36 5.92 63.53 52.73
N VAL A 37 5.01 63.07 53.59
CA VAL A 37 4.18 63.92 54.46
C VAL A 37 4.20 63.39 55.89
N GLY A 38 4.32 64.30 56.85
CA GLY A 38 4.09 64.02 58.26
C GLY A 38 2.61 63.79 58.54
N LYS A 39 2.25 62.62 59.05
CA LYS A 39 0.89 62.25 59.45
C LYS A 39 0.81 62.05 60.96
N GLY A 40 -0.36 62.37 61.51
CA GLY A 40 -0.64 62.33 62.94
C GLY A 40 0.06 63.46 63.69
N ASP A 41 -0.25 63.59 64.98
CA ASP A 41 0.32 64.58 65.88
C ASP A 41 0.56 63.91 67.22
N ASP A 42 1.77 64.05 67.78
CA ASP A 42 2.16 63.52 69.08
C ASP A 42 1.67 64.38 70.27
N GLY A 43 0.89 65.43 70.00
CA GLY A 43 0.47 66.44 70.95
C GLY A 43 1.48 67.59 71.10
N GLY A 44 2.67 67.48 70.48
CA GLY A 44 3.72 68.50 70.41
C GLY A 44 3.94 69.05 68.99
N GLY A 45 3.04 68.72 68.05
CA GLY A 45 3.10 69.14 66.65
C GLY A 45 4.06 68.31 65.80
N ASN A 46 4.68 67.24 66.33
CA ASN A 46 5.47 66.33 65.51
C ASN A 46 4.56 65.26 64.89
N ALA A 47 4.88 64.86 63.66
CA ALA A 47 4.21 63.75 63.03
C ALA A 47 4.53 62.44 63.75
N THR A 48 3.49 61.63 64.01
CA THR A 48 3.67 60.28 64.57
C THR A 48 4.07 59.26 63.51
N SER A 49 3.92 59.60 62.22
CA SER A 49 4.46 58.82 61.10
C SER A 49 4.83 59.70 59.91
N VAL A 50 5.86 59.30 59.17
CA VAL A 50 6.22 59.93 57.90
C VAL A 50 5.95 58.94 56.78
N VAL A 51 5.00 59.26 55.92
CA VAL A 51 4.53 58.35 54.86
C VAL A 51 4.82 58.95 53.48
N PRO A 52 5.13 58.10 52.48
CA PRO A 52 5.21 58.57 51.11
C PRO A 52 3.82 59.01 50.62
N LEU A 53 3.78 60.13 49.90
CA LEU A 53 2.58 60.71 49.28
C LEU A 53 2.63 60.61 47.76
N ALA A 54 3.82 60.65 47.16
CA ALA A 54 4.06 60.46 45.73
C ALA A 54 5.49 59.95 45.52
N GLY A 55 5.76 59.28 44.40
CA GLY A 55 7.10 58.80 44.06
C GLY A 55 7.10 57.64 43.08
N LYS A 56 8.29 57.18 42.71
CA LYS A 56 8.47 56.13 41.70
C LYS A 56 7.81 54.80 42.14
N GLY A 57 6.78 54.38 41.41
CA GLY A 57 6.10 53.10 41.60
C GLY A 57 5.17 53.00 42.81
N ALA A 58 4.86 54.12 43.47
CA ALA A 58 4.36 54.05 44.84
C ALA A 58 2.85 53.78 45.00
N PHE A 59 1.99 54.07 44.01
CA PHE A 59 0.55 53.93 44.20
C PHE A 59 -0.18 53.45 42.94
N VAL A 60 -0.78 52.27 43.04
CA VAL A 60 -1.80 51.78 42.11
C VAL A 60 -3.10 51.80 42.90
N ASP A 61 -4.11 52.52 42.42
CA ASP A 61 -5.43 52.53 43.06
C ASP A 61 -6.01 51.11 43.05
N ARG A 62 -6.53 50.67 44.20
CA ARG A 62 -7.09 49.34 44.40
C ARG A 62 -8.58 49.26 44.10
N SER A 63 -9.24 50.40 43.87
CA SER A 63 -10.69 50.50 43.73
C SER A 63 -11.16 50.50 42.27
N SER A 64 -10.26 50.60 41.29
CA SER A 64 -10.57 50.63 39.86
C SER A 64 -9.46 49.97 39.04
N ALA A 65 -9.79 49.57 37.80
CA ALA A 65 -8.80 49.01 36.88
C ALA A 65 -7.70 50.04 36.55
N GLN A 66 -6.43 49.59 36.60
CA GLN A 66 -5.26 50.45 36.38
C GLN A 66 -4.45 49.94 35.20
N THR A 67 -4.03 50.85 34.31
CA THR A 67 -3.06 50.53 33.25
C THR A 67 -1.68 51.00 33.68
N VAL A 68 -0.75 50.06 33.89
CA VAL A 68 0.62 50.38 34.30
C VAL A 68 1.58 50.05 33.16
N GLY A 69 2.07 51.07 32.45
CA GLY A 69 2.96 50.88 31.30
C GLY A 69 4.37 50.36 31.66
N GLY A 70 5.03 49.72 30.68
CA GLY A 70 6.40 49.18 30.78
C GLY A 70 6.48 47.77 31.40
N LYS A 71 7.65 47.13 31.31
CA LYS A 71 7.88 45.79 31.89
C LYS A 71 7.72 45.84 33.41
N LYS A 72 6.89 44.95 33.95
CA LYS A 72 6.73 44.74 35.41
C LYS A 72 7.34 43.41 35.80
N THR A 73 8.05 43.41 36.91
CA THR A 73 8.58 42.19 37.54
C THR A 73 7.95 42.08 38.91
N PHE A 74 7.10 41.09 39.12
CA PHE A 74 6.54 40.81 40.44
C PHE A 74 7.59 40.04 41.25
N SER A 75 8.03 40.60 42.39
CA SER A 75 9.03 39.98 43.27
C SER A 75 8.48 38.81 44.08
N SER A 76 7.15 38.64 44.07
CA SER A 76 6.43 37.51 44.64
C SER A 76 5.42 37.00 43.61
N VAL A 77 5.16 35.69 43.66
CA VAL A 77 4.10 35.09 42.85
C VAL A 77 2.77 35.78 43.20
N PRO A 78 1.91 36.12 42.21
CA PRO A 78 0.54 36.56 42.48
C PRO A 78 -0.16 35.60 43.46
N ALA A 79 -0.93 36.15 44.41
CA ALA A 79 -1.52 35.39 45.50
C ALA A 79 -2.41 34.25 44.97
N ALA A 80 -2.36 33.10 45.63
CA ALA A 80 -2.95 31.85 45.11
C ALA A 80 -4.48 31.79 45.03
N GLY A 81 -5.19 32.81 45.53
CA GLY A 81 -6.66 32.83 45.57
C GLY A 81 -7.32 33.39 44.31
N GLU A 82 -6.54 33.93 43.37
CA GLU A 82 -6.99 34.42 42.07
C GLU A 82 -6.32 33.51 41.03
N ASP A 83 -6.85 32.31 40.85
CA ASP A 83 -6.43 31.49 39.71
C ASP A 83 -6.95 32.15 38.44
N ALA A 84 -6.08 32.23 37.41
CA ALA A 84 -6.43 32.76 36.10
C ALA A 84 -7.73 32.18 35.56
N SER A 85 -8.83 32.93 35.69
CA SER A 85 -10.18 32.44 35.36
C SER A 85 -10.65 32.89 33.97
N ALA A 86 -9.89 33.78 33.34
CA ALA A 86 -10.17 34.36 32.02
C ALA A 86 -8.88 34.63 31.21
N ASP A 87 -9.05 34.83 29.90
CA ASP A 87 -7.98 34.94 28.89
C ASP A 87 -7.02 36.13 29.07
N ALA A 88 -7.34 37.09 29.95
CA ALA A 88 -6.57 38.31 30.18
C ALA A 88 -5.75 38.30 31.49
N GLU A 89 -5.79 37.20 32.26
CA GLU A 89 -5.13 37.11 33.57
C GLU A 89 -3.71 36.54 33.46
N LEU A 90 -2.84 36.90 34.41
CA LEU A 90 -1.46 36.45 34.42
C LEU A 90 -1.36 35.03 35.00
N ILE A 91 -1.06 34.05 34.14
CA ILE A 91 -0.98 32.63 34.54
C ILE A 91 0.34 32.35 35.28
N ARG A 92 0.27 31.62 36.41
CA ARG A 92 1.45 31.11 37.13
C ARG A 92 2.10 29.99 36.32
N LYS A 93 3.45 29.94 36.30
CA LYS A 93 4.20 28.84 35.64
C LYS A 93 3.72 27.46 36.10
N SER A 94 3.39 27.29 37.38
CA SER A 94 2.83 26.06 37.93
C SER A 94 1.45 25.70 37.36
N GLN A 95 0.59 26.66 37.06
CA GLN A 95 -0.72 26.42 36.44
C GLN A 95 -0.55 26.00 34.97
N PHE A 96 0.34 26.67 34.24
CA PHE A 96 0.70 26.27 32.88
C PHE A 96 1.28 24.85 32.87
N ASP A 97 2.22 24.55 33.76
CA ASP A 97 2.84 23.23 33.86
C ASP A 97 1.83 22.17 34.27
N ALA A 98 0.90 22.45 35.18
CA ALA A 98 -0.17 21.54 35.56
C ALA A 98 -1.13 21.27 34.39
N GLY A 99 -1.53 22.32 33.65
CA GLY A 99 -2.36 22.18 32.45
C GLY A 99 -1.67 21.35 31.37
N LEU A 100 -0.39 21.65 31.10
CA LEU A 100 0.40 20.92 30.12
C LEU A 100 0.68 19.48 30.56
N ALA A 101 0.89 19.20 31.85
CA ALA A 101 1.10 17.84 32.36
C ALA A 101 -0.07 16.91 32.06
N THR A 102 -1.31 17.44 32.03
CA THR A 102 -2.49 16.65 31.63
C THR A 102 -2.61 16.41 30.13
N LYS A 103 -1.94 17.23 29.31
CA LYS A 103 -1.88 17.10 27.84
C LYS A 103 -0.67 16.29 27.37
N SER A 104 0.39 16.30 28.17
CA SER A 104 1.58 15.48 28.05
C SER A 104 1.39 14.16 28.82
N ALA A 105 0.25 13.48 28.62
CA ALA A 105 0.21 12.07 29.01
C ALA A 105 1.27 11.34 28.18
N ALA A 106 2.19 10.64 28.84
CA ALA A 106 3.31 9.91 28.24
C ALA A 106 2.88 8.80 27.24
N SER A 107 1.57 8.54 27.14
CA SER A 107 0.94 7.77 26.08
C SER A 107 -0.38 8.44 25.72
N HIS A 108 -0.52 8.87 24.47
CA HIS A 108 -1.80 9.15 23.84
C HIS A 108 -1.88 8.39 22.52
N GLY A 109 -3.08 7.94 22.16
CA GLY A 109 -3.34 7.26 20.90
C GLY A 109 -3.95 8.21 19.90
N HIS A 110 -3.70 7.96 18.60
CA HIS A 110 -4.44 8.58 17.52
C HIS A 110 -5.40 7.56 16.92
N ALA A 111 -6.67 7.92 16.80
CA ALA A 111 -7.57 7.13 15.97
C ALA A 111 -7.11 7.24 14.50
N ILE A 112 -7.25 6.18 13.71
CA ILE A 112 -6.84 6.20 12.29
C ILE A 112 -7.50 7.37 11.53
N ALA A 113 -8.73 7.73 11.91
CA ALA A 113 -9.48 8.86 11.34
C ALA A 113 -8.85 10.25 11.62
N GLU A 114 -8.01 10.38 12.66
CA GLU A 114 -7.31 11.64 12.98
C GLU A 114 -6.11 11.89 12.06
N ILE A 115 -5.58 10.82 11.43
CA ILE A 115 -4.48 10.93 10.48
C ILE A 115 -5.05 10.90 9.07
N THR A 116 -5.20 12.09 8.49
CA THR A 116 -5.71 12.25 7.12
C THR A 116 -4.96 11.33 6.14
N SER A 117 -5.71 10.65 5.28
CA SER A 117 -5.22 9.70 4.26
C SER A 117 -4.61 8.39 4.76
N LEU A 118 -4.46 8.16 6.08
CA LEU A 118 -3.94 6.88 6.59
C LEU A 118 -4.84 5.71 6.22
N GLN A 119 -6.16 5.87 6.38
CA GLN A 119 -7.12 4.83 6.00
C GLN A 119 -6.99 4.46 4.53
N THR A 120 -6.93 5.44 3.64
CA THR A 120 -6.75 5.22 2.20
C THR A 120 -5.43 4.50 1.88
N ALA A 121 -4.35 4.84 2.58
CA ALA A 121 -3.05 4.19 2.38
C ALA A 121 -3.05 2.72 2.86
N LEU A 122 -3.80 2.41 3.92
CA LEU A 122 -4.00 1.04 4.41
C LEU A 122 -4.89 0.23 3.46
N ASP A 123 -5.97 0.84 2.98
CA ASP A 123 -6.89 0.22 2.01
C ASP A 123 -6.21 -0.08 0.66
N ALA A 124 -5.14 0.64 0.33
CA ALA A 124 -4.32 0.39 -0.86
C ALA A 124 -3.34 -0.79 -0.72
N LYS A 125 -3.20 -1.40 0.47
CA LYS A 125 -2.35 -2.59 0.66
C LYS A 125 -3.11 -3.86 0.26
N ALA A 126 -2.37 -4.85 -0.22
CA ALA A 126 -2.95 -6.17 -0.49
C ALA A 126 -3.31 -6.89 0.84
N PRO A 127 -4.42 -7.66 0.88
CA PRO A 127 -4.76 -8.49 2.03
C PRO A 127 -3.67 -9.51 2.36
N LEU A 128 -3.48 -9.81 3.65
CA LEU A 128 -2.52 -10.84 4.07
C LEU A 128 -2.95 -12.25 3.63
N VAL A 129 -4.25 -12.53 3.68
CA VAL A 129 -4.84 -13.81 3.30
C VAL A 129 -5.45 -13.67 1.92
N SER A 130 -5.02 -14.54 1.00
CA SER A 130 -5.51 -14.60 -0.38
C SER A 130 -5.47 -13.23 -1.10
N PRO A 131 -4.32 -12.55 -1.18
CA PRO A 131 -4.20 -11.30 -1.91
C PRO A 131 -4.57 -11.51 -3.39
N ALA A 132 -5.49 -10.69 -3.91
CA ALA A 132 -5.66 -10.55 -5.35
C ALA A 132 -4.53 -9.65 -5.89
N LEU A 133 -3.61 -10.23 -6.66
CA LEU A 133 -2.55 -9.48 -7.32
C LEU A 133 -3.07 -8.88 -8.63
N THR A 134 -2.96 -7.57 -8.79
CA THR A 134 -3.37 -6.86 -10.02
C THR A 134 -2.15 -6.18 -10.67
N GLY A 135 -2.25 -5.84 -11.95
CA GLY A 135 -1.13 -5.28 -12.73
C GLY A 135 -0.06 -6.33 -13.06
N THR A 136 1.22 -5.97 -12.91
CA THR A 136 2.37 -6.86 -13.19
C THR A 136 3.16 -7.10 -11.89
N PRO A 137 2.73 -8.03 -11.03
CA PRO A 137 3.43 -8.32 -9.78
C PRO A 137 4.84 -8.82 -10.06
N THR A 138 5.82 -8.36 -9.26
CA THR A 138 7.19 -8.84 -9.30
C THR A 138 7.49 -9.68 -8.06
N ALA A 139 8.28 -10.73 -8.22
CA ALA A 139 8.79 -11.55 -7.13
C ALA A 139 10.23 -11.96 -7.45
N PRO A 140 11.07 -12.26 -6.45
CA PRO A 140 12.40 -12.80 -6.69
C PRO A 140 12.35 -14.12 -7.46
N THR A 141 13.20 -14.28 -8.47
CA THR A 141 13.34 -15.53 -9.22
C THR A 141 13.97 -16.59 -8.33
N ALA A 142 13.27 -17.71 -8.13
CA ALA A 142 13.78 -18.85 -7.39
C ALA A 142 14.98 -19.49 -8.12
N ALA A 143 15.89 -20.10 -7.37
CA ALA A 143 16.94 -20.95 -7.94
C ALA A 143 16.33 -22.23 -8.55
N GLY A 144 17.03 -22.83 -9.51
CA GLY A 144 16.62 -24.10 -10.13
C GLY A 144 16.46 -25.22 -9.07
N GLY A 145 15.42 -26.04 -9.25
CA GLY A 145 15.11 -27.14 -8.32
C GLY A 145 14.37 -26.74 -7.04
N ALA A 146 13.99 -25.46 -6.87
CA ALA A 146 13.19 -25.03 -5.74
C ALA A 146 11.83 -25.74 -5.68
N ASN A 147 11.49 -26.28 -4.50
CA ASN A 147 10.28 -27.06 -4.22
C ASN A 147 9.52 -26.54 -2.97
N SER A 148 9.47 -25.22 -2.82
CA SER A 148 8.84 -24.52 -1.69
C SER A 148 7.51 -23.87 -2.09
N THR A 149 6.91 -23.12 -1.17
CA THR A 149 5.69 -22.32 -1.41
C THR A 149 5.96 -20.94 -2.03
N GLN A 150 7.19 -20.68 -2.49
CA GLN A 150 7.54 -19.43 -3.18
C GLN A 150 6.76 -19.30 -4.50
N ILE A 151 6.38 -18.06 -4.85
CA ILE A 151 5.75 -17.77 -6.15
C ILE A 151 6.71 -18.13 -7.29
N ALA A 152 6.24 -18.98 -8.21
CA ALA A 152 6.96 -19.28 -9.44
C ALA A 152 6.90 -18.07 -10.40
N THR A 153 8.02 -17.37 -10.55
CA THR A 153 8.14 -16.27 -11.52
C THR A 153 8.17 -16.79 -12.97
N THR A 154 7.80 -15.95 -13.93
CA THR A 154 7.89 -16.29 -15.37
C THR A 154 9.30 -16.67 -15.79
N ALA A 155 10.32 -15.97 -15.26
CA ALA A 155 11.73 -16.27 -15.51
C ALA A 155 12.14 -17.67 -15.00
N PHE A 156 11.64 -18.07 -13.81
CA PHE A 156 11.87 -19.42 -13.28
C PHE A 156 11.25 -20.51 -14.16
N VAL A 157 9.99 -20.31 -14.58
CA VAL A 157 9.30 -21.28 -15.45
C VAL A 157 9.97 -21.39 -16.81
N ALA A 158 10.36 -20.27 -17.43
CA ALA A 158 11.06 -20.26 -18.70
C ALA A 158 12.41 -21.01 -18.61
N ALA A 159 13.18 -20.79 -17.54
CA ALA A 159 14.43 -21.50 -17.32
C ALA A 159 14.22 -23.01 -17.10
N ALA A 160 13.19 -23.40 -16.34
CA ALA A 160 12.88 -24.80 -16.10
C ALA A 160 12.45 -25.54 -17.38
N VAL A 161 11.63 -24.89 -18.23
CA VAL A 161 11.23 -25.44 -19.54
C VAL A 161 12.43 -25.52 -20.49
N GLY A 162 13.27 -24.49 -20.52
CA GLY A 162 14.51 -24.51 -21.30
C GLY A 162 15.42 -25.68 -20.89
N ALA A 163 15.64 -25.87 -19.59
CA ALA A 163 16.44 -26.98 -19.07
C ALA A 163 15.84 -28.36 -19.43
N LEU A 164 14.51 -28.49 -19.48
CA LEU A 164 13.84 -29.72 -19.92
C LEU A 164 14.09 -30.00 -21.42
N ILE A 165 14.02 -28.97 -22.26
CA ILE A 165 14.27 -29.08 -23.70
C ILE A 165 15.75 -29.43 -23.95
N ASP A 166 16.66 -28.76 -23.26
CA ASP A 166 18.11 -28.97 -23.39
C ASP A 166 18.56 -30.35 -22.90
N ALA A 167 17.85 -30.93 -21.93
CA ALA A 167 18.12 -32.28 -21.43
C ALA A 167 17.64 -33.39 -22.38
N ALA A 168 16.73 -33.11 -23.31
CA ALA A 168 16.08 -34.10 -24.15
C ALA A 168 16.15 -33.87 -25.68
N PRO A 169 17.23 -33.29 -26.26
CA PRO A 169 17.26 -32.96 -27.70
C PRO A 169 17.08 -34.19 -28.58
N GLY A 170 17.76 -35.31 -28.27
CA GLY A 170 17.62 -36.56 -29.02
C GLY A 170 16.26 -37.23 -28.87
N ALA A 171 15.59 -37.09 -27.71
CA ALA A 171 14.25 -37.65 -27.53
C ALA A 171 13.20 -36.85 -28.30
N LEU A 172 13.29 -35.52 -28.30
CA LEU A 172 12.42 -34.68 -29.13
C LEU A 172 12.63 -34.95 -30.62
N ASP A 173 13.88 -35.15 -31.05
CA ASP A 173 14.22 -35.54 -32.41
C ASP A 173 13.58 -36.89 -32.79
N THR A 174 13.71 -37.91 -31.93
CA THR A 174 13.06 -39.22 -32.19
C THR A 174 11.54 -39.14 -32.27
N LEU A 175 10.90 -38.23 -31.52
CA LEU A 175 9.45 -38.02 -31.60
C LEU A 175 9.05 -37.32 -32.90
N ALA A 176 9.84 -36.36 -33.36
CA ALA A 176 9.64 -35.69 -34.65
C ALA A 176 9.86 -36.66 -35.82
N GLU A 177 10.92 -37.48 -35.76
CA GLU A 177 11.19 -38.53 -36.74
C GLU A 177 10.07 -39.57 -36.79
N LEU A 178 9.56 -40.00 -35.64
CA LEU A 178 8.44 -40.95 -35.57
C LEU A 178 7.15 -40.33 -36.14
N ALA A 179 6.83 -39.08 -35.80
CA ALA A 179 5.67 -38.38 -36.35
C ALA A 179 5.75 -38.29 -37.88
N ALA A 180 6.92 -37.90 -38.41
CA ALA A 180 7.17 -37.86 -39.85
C ALA A 180 7.11 -39.25 -40.50
N ALA A 181 7.66 -40.29 -39.86
CA ALA A 181 7.61 -41.67 -40.35
C ALA A 181 6.18 -42.23 -40.41
N LEU A 182 5.28 -41.75 -39.54
CA LEU A 182 3.86 -42.04 -39.55
C LEU A 182 3.04 -41.08 -40.45
N GLY A 183 3.71 -40.14 -41.13
CA GLY A 183 3.09 -39.22 -42.09
C GLY A 183 2.30 -38.08 -41.45
N ASP A 184 2.62 -37.71 -40.20
CA ASP A 184 1.88 -36.72 -39.42
C ASP A 184 0.37 -36.98 -39.36
N ASP A 185 -0.01 -38.27 -39.41
CA ASP A 185 -1.40 -38.71 -39.50
C ASP A 185 -2.07 -38.77 -38.12
N PRO A 186 -3.00 -37.84 -37.78
CA PRO A 186 -3.71 -37.86 -36.50
C PRO A 186 -4.61 -39.09 -36.34
N ASP A 187 -4.99 -39.74 -37.44
CA ASP A 187 -5.88 -40.89 -37.50
C ASP A 187 -5.13 -42.15 -37.98
N PHE A 188 -3.81 -42.26 -37.73
CA PHE A 188 -2.96 -43.35 -38.20
C PHE A 188 -3.60 -44.75 -38.07
N ALA A 189 -4.22 -45.03 -36.93
CA ALA A 189 -4.90 -46.32 -36.69
C ALA A 189 -6.07 -46.55 -37.66
N ALA A 190 -6.87 -45.53 -37.96
CA ALA A 190 -7.97 -45.62 -38.91
C ALA A 190 -7.45 -45.75 -40.34
N THR A 191 -6.41 -44.99 -40.72
CA THR A 191 -5.76 -45.08 -42.04
C THR A 191 -5.24 -46.50 -42.31
N VAL A 192 -4.50 -47.07 -41.36
CA VAL A 192 -4.00 -48.46 -41.47
C VAL A 192 -5.16 -49.46 -41.55
N THR A 193 -6.18 -49.30 -40.71
CA THR A 193 -7.36 -50.18 -40.70
C THR A 193 -8.11 -50.13 -42.03
N ASN A 194 -8.34 -48.94 -42.59
CA ASN A 194 -8.99 -48.75 -43.88
C ASN A 194 -8.15 -49.35 -45.01
N GLY A 195 -6.83 -49.13 -45.00
CA GLY A 195 -5.91 -49.70 -45.98
C GLY A 195 -5.89 -51.23 -45.97
N LEU A 196 -6.02 -51.83 -44.78
CA LEU A 196 -6.11 -53.28 -44.62
C LEU A 196 -7.50 -53.81 -45.02
N ALA A 197 -8.58 -53.10 -44.67
CA ALA A 197 -9.95 -53.47 -45.05
C ALA A 197 -10.19 -53.49 -46.56
N GLY A 198 -9.40 -52.73 -47.33
CA GLY A 198 -9.42 -52.77 -48.80
C GLY A 198 -8.70 -53.97 -49.43
N LYS A 199 -8.04 -54.84 -48.65
CA LYS A 199 -7.40 -56.07 -49.15
C LYS A 199 -8.41 -57.21 -49.23
N LEU A 200 -8.28 -58.05 -50.25
CA LEU A 200 -9.10 -59.26 -50.38
C LEU A 200 -8.73 -60.28 -49.30
N ALA A 201 -9.72 -60.87 -48.67
CA ALA A 201 -9.54 -61.94 -47.70
C ALA A 201 -9.36 -63.28 -48.43
N ILE A 202 -8.30 -64.01 -48.08
CA ILE A 202 -8.00 -65.33 -48.67
C ILE A 202 -9.19 -66.29 -48.50
N THR A 203 -9.83 -66.26 -47.34
CA THR A 203 -11.00 -67.11 -47.03
C THR A 203 -12.23 -66.79 -47.87
N SER A 204 -12.30 -65.59 -48.47
CA SER A 204 -13.40 -65.20 -49.34
C SER A 204 -13.27 -65.77 -50.75
N ASN A 205 -12.13 -66.38 -51.12
CA ASN A 205 -11.89 -66.93 -52.46
C ASN A 205 -12.32 -65.94 -53.58
N LEU A 206 -11.94 -64.65 -53.45
CA LEU A 206 -12.27 -63.56 -54.38
C LEU A 206 -13.75 -63.14 -54.42
N ALA A 207 -14.62 -63.65 -53.53
CA ALA A 207 -16.02 -63.23 -53.47
C ALA A 207 -16.19 -61.75 -53.02
N ASP A 208 -15.19 -61.19 -52.35
CA ASP A 208 -15.10 -59.79 -51.90
C ASP A 208 -14.48 -58.85 -52.94
N LEU A 209 -14.25 -59.33 -54.16
CA LEU A 209 -13.72 -58.54 -55.24
C LEU A 209 -14.76 -57.51 -55.72
N GLY A 210 -14.56 -56.24 -55.35
CA GLY A 210 -15.49 -55.16 -55.67
C GLY A 210 -15.68 -54.88 -57.18
N ASN A 211 -14.71 -55.25 -58.03
CA ASN A 211 -14.83 -55.13 -59.49
C ASN A 211 -14.32 -56.38 -60.21
N VAL A 212 -15.22 -57.34 -60.37
CA VAL A 212 -14.92 -58.64 -61.02
C VAL A 212 -14.57 -58.47 -62.51
N ALA A 213 -15.17 -57.51 -63.21
CA ALA A 213 -14.91 -57.30 -64.64
C ALA A 213 -13.47 -56.85 -64.89
N ALA A 214 -13.02 -55.80 -64.18
CA ALA A 214 -11.65 -55.31 -64.30
C ALA A 214 -10.59 -56.37 -63.94
N ALA A 215 -10.87 -57.23 -62.96
CA ALA A 215 -9.96 -58.32 -62.63
C ALA A 215 -9.84 -59.36 -63.75
N ARG A 216 -10.96 -59.74 -64.40
CA ARG A 216 -10.93 -60.64 -65.56
C ARG A 216 -10.18 -60.03 -66.74
N ASP A 217 -10.37 -58.74 -66.97
CA ASP A 217 -9.68 -57.99 -68.03
C ASP A 217 -8.17 -57.93 -67.76
N ASN A 218 -7.75 -57.62 -66.53
CA ASN A 218 -6.33 -57.64 -66.13
C ASN A 218 -5.68 -59.02 -66.30
N LEU A 219 -6.45 -60.09 -66.09
CA LEU A 219 -6.00 -61.48 -66.29
C LEU A 219 -6.04 -61.91 -67.76
N GLY A 220 -6.59 -61.09 -68.67
CA GLY A 220 -6.70 -61.40 -70.09
C GLY A 220 -7.69 -62.53 -70.41
N LEU A 221 -8.62 -62.82 -69.50
CA LEU A 221 -9.57 -63.94 -69.67
C LEU A 221 -10.66 -63.66 -70.71
N GLY A 222 -10.85 -62.38 -71.07
CA GLY A 222 -11.80 -61.94 -72.10
C GLY A 222 -13.24 -62.42 -71.84
N SER A 223 -14.00 -62.61 -72.92
CA SER A 223 -15.39 -63.07 -72.85
C SER A 223 -15.54 -64.54 -72.46
N MET A 224 -14.46 -65.34 -72.48
CA MET A 224 -14.50 -66.77 -72.10
C MET A 224 -14.87 -66.97 -70.63
N ALA A 225 -14.44 -66.08 -69.73
CA ALA A 225 -14.69 -66.20 -68.30
C ALA A 225 -16.11 -65.79 -67.84
N THR A 226 -17.00 -65.41 -68.77
CA THR A 226 -18.39 -65.04 -68.47
C THR A 226 -19.42 -65.88 -69.21
N GLN A 227 -18.99 -66.88 -70.00
CA GLN A 227 -19.91 -67.73 -70.74
C GLN A 227 -20.58 -68.75 -69.81
N ALA A 228 -21.77 -69.21 -70.18
CA ALA A 228 -22.43 -70.29 -69.45
C ALA A 228 -21.61 -71.58 -69.62
N ALA A 229 -21.46 -72.36 -68.55
CA ALA A 229 -20.60 -73.54 -68.55
C ALA A 229 -21.07 -74.63 -69.55
N ASP A 230 -22.35 -74.65 -69.87
CA ASP A 230 -23.01 -75.57 -70.81
C ASP A 230 -23.11 -75.00 -72.24
N ASN A 231 -22.72 -73.74 -72.46
CA ASN A 231 -22.80 -73.08 -73.76
C ASN A 231 -21.61 -72.13 -73.97
N VAL A 232 -20.47 -72.71 -74.35
CA VAL A 232 -19.21 -72.00 -74.60
C VAL A 232 -18.97 -71.84 -76.11
N ALA A 233 -18.96 -70.60 -76.59
CA ALA A 233 -18.55 -70.21 -77.93
C ALA A 233 -17.07 -69.81 -77.97
N ILE A 234 -16.30 -70.45 -78.85
CA ILE A 234 -14.88 -70.16 -79.08
C ILE A 234 -14.73 -69.60 -80.50
N THR A 235 -14.31 -68.33 -80.60
CA THR A 235 -14.13 -67.64 -81.89
C THR A 235 -12.65 -67.43 -82.18
N GLY A 236 -12.15 -67.97 -83.29
CA GLY A 236 -10.77 -67.73 -83.76
C GLY A 236 -9.67 -68.57 -83.11
N GLY A 237 -10.01 -69.56 -82.27
CA GLY A 237 -9.07 -70.50 -81.63
C GLY A 237 -9.22 -71.96 -82.12
N SER A 238 -8.38 -72.87 -81.61
CA SER A 238 -8.45 -74.32 -81.88
C SER A 238 -8.87 -75.06 -80.60
N VAL A 239 -9.85 -75.95 -80.71
CA VAL A 239 -10.21 -76.90 -79.64
C VAL A 239 -9.54 -78.23 -79.95
N VAL A 240 -8.63 -78.66 -79.08
CA VAL A 240 -7.89 -79.92 -79.23
C VAL A 240 -8.36 -80.91 -78.18
N GLY A 241 -8.56 -82.17 -78.56
CA GLY A 241 -8.95 -83.24 -77.63
C GLY A 241 -10.45 -83.47 -77.47
N LEU A 242 -11.29 -82.98 -78.38
CA LEU A 242 -12.73 -83.25 -78.37
C LEU A 242 -13.02 -84.67 -78.87
N MET A 243 -13.57 -85.53 -78.00
CA MET A 243 -14.14 -86.81 -78.40
C MET A 243 -15.62 -86.57 -78.72
N LEU A 244 -15.93 -86.38 -80.00
CA LEU A 244 -17.30 -86.36 -80.47
C LEU A 244 -17.82 -87.79 -80.40
N ASP A 245 -18.64 -88.10 -79.39
CA ASP A 245 -19.49 -89.30 -79.42
C ASP A 245 -20.51 -89.03 -80.52
N GLY A 246 -20.15 -89.38 -81.76
CA GLY A 246 -20.82 -88.95 -82.98
C GLY A 246 -22.23 -89.53 -83.04
N GLY A 247 -23.14 -88.90 -82.29
CA GLY A 247 -24.40 -89.48 -81.83
C GLY A 247 -25.03 -90.37 -82.88
N THR A 248 -25.47 -91.56 -82.44
CA THR A 248 -26.35 -92.38 -83.28
C THR A 248 -27.59 -91.56 -83.60
N PHE A 249 -27.61 -90.97 -84.80
CA PHE A 249 -28.77 -90.32 -85.40
C PHE A 249 -29.96 -91.28 -85.47
#